data_AF-A0A6L8GET7-F1
#
_entry.id   AF-A0A6L8GET7-F1
#
_cell.length_a   1.000
_cell.length_b   1.000
_cell.length_c   1.000
_cell.angle_alpha   90.00
_cell.angle_beta   90.00
_cell.angle_gamma   90.00
#
_symmetry.space_group_name_H-M   'P 1'
#
loop_
_entity.id
_entity.type
_entity.pdbx_description
1 polymer ?
#
loop_
_entity_poly.entity_id
_entity_poly.type
_entity_poly.pdbx_seq_one_letter_code
_entity_poly.pdbx_strand_id
1 'polypeptide(L)'
;MKNMRTRAIVAAAVMMAFSASVAAQDWPQWRGPARDGVAAFDVPASWPDALQRQWSVDVGLGYASPVVVGDRIYMFTRQGGEEVMAA
;
A
#
# COMPACT_ATOMS: atom_id res chain seq x y z
N MET A 1 40.85 17.60 -2.29
CA MET A 1 40.11 16.36 -1.95
C MET A 1 39.05 16.53 -0.85
N LYS A 2 39.28 17.28 0.25
CA LYS A 2 38.27 17.52 1.31
C LYS A 2 36.92 18.07 0.77
N ASN A 3 37.00 19.01 -0.16
CA ASN A 3 35.87 19.76 -0.73
C ASN A 3 34.95 18.86 -1.58
N MET A 4 35.51 17.82 -2.21
CA MET A 4 34.77 16.86 -3.03
C MET A 4 33.94 15.92 -2.15
N ARG A 5 34.50 15.47 -1.02
CA ARG A 5 33.81 14.61 -0.05
C ARG A 5 32.67 15.37 0.64
N THR A 6 32.90 16.63 1.04
CA THR A 6 31.85 17.47 1.64
C THR A 6 30.68 17.70 0.67
N ARG A 7 30.96 17.97 -0.61
CA ARG A 7 29.92 18.12 -1.64
C ARG A 7 29.12 16.83 -1.87
N ALA A 8 29.80 15.68 -1.90
CA ALA A 8 29.15 14.38 -2.05
C ALA A 8 28.23 14.06 -0.86
N ILE A 9 28.66 14.35 0.36
CA ILE A 9 27.85 14.14 1.59
C ILE A 9 26.62 15.05 1.58
N VAL A 10 26.78 16.33 1.23
CA VAL A 10 25.65 17.27 1.15
C VAL A 10 24.67 16.85 0.06
N ALA A 11 25.15 16.42 -1.10
CA ALA A 11 24.29 15.93 -2.19
C ALA A 11 23.50 14.66 -1.78
N ALA A 12 24.14 13.72 -1.09
CA ALA A 12 23.47 12.52 -0.58
C ALA A 12 22.40 12.85 0.49
N ALA A 13 22.69 13.78 1.40
CA ALA A 13 21.72 14.24 2.40
C ALA A 13 20.51 14.93 1.77
N VAL A 14 20.73 15.73 0.73
CA VAL A 14 19.64 16.38 -0.03
C VAL A 14 18.80 15.35 -0.79
N MET A 15 19.41 14.36 -1.44
CA MET A 15 18.66 13.29 -2.12
C MET A 15 17.82 12.45 -1.15
N MET A 16 18.35 12.15 0.03
CA MET A 16 17.60 11.43 1.06
C MET A 16 16.43 12.25 1.61
N ALA A 17 16.60 13.58 1.76
CA ALA A 17 15.54 14.48 2.18
C ALA A 17 14.40 14.66 1.16
N PHE A 18 14.67 14.40 -0.14
CA PHE A 18 13.70 14.50 -1.24
C PHE A 18 13.11 13.15 -1.68
N SER A 19 13.24 12.11 -0.86
CA SER A 19 12.57 10.83 -1.10
C SER A 19 11.06 11.04 -0.94
N ALA A 20 10.35 11.26 -2.05
CA ALA A 20 8.90 11.40 -2.02
C ALA A 20 8.28 10.10 -1.49
N SER A 21 7.63 10.16 -0.34
CA SER A 21 6.75 9.09 0.12
C SER A 21 5.53 9.07 -0.80
N VAL A 22 5.44 8.07 -1.67
CA VAL A 22 4.18 7.74 -2.33
C VAL A 22 3.25 7.23 -1.23
N ALA A 23 2.38 8.10 -0.74
CA ALA A 23 1.29 7.71 0.14
C ALA A 23 0.17 7.17 -0.75
N ALA A 24 -0.06 5.86 -0.69
CA ALA A 24 -1.26 5.28 -1.27
C ALA A 24 -2.49 5.81 -0.52
N GLN A 25 -3.61 5.95 -1.22
CA GLN A 25 -4.87 6.35 -0.60
C GLN A 25 -5.39 5.23 0.31
N ASP A 26 -5.76 5.57 1.54
CA ASP A 26 -6.47 4.66 2.43
C ASP A 26 -7.81 4.21 1.82
N TRP A 27 -8.18 2.95 2.09
CA TRP A 27 -9.48 2.37 1.73
C TRP A 27 -10.19 1.85 2.99
N PRO A 28 -10.64 2.74 3.89
CA PRO A 28 -10.98 2.36 5.26
C PRO A 28 -12.36 1.70 5.42
N GLN A 29 -13.17 1.62 4.36
CA GLN A 29 -14.54 1.13 4.43
C GLN A 29 -15.02 0.54 3.11
N TRP A 30 -16.18 -0.13 3.15
CA TRP A 30 -16.83 -0.65 1.95
C TRP A 30 -17.01 0.46 0.90
N ARG A 31 -16.52 0.18 -0.32
CA ARG A 31 -16.51 1.11 -1.46
C ARG A 31 -15.65 2.37 -1.25
N GLY A 32 -14.69 2.34 -0.34
CA GLY A 32 -13.66 3.35 -0.22
C GLY A 32 -14.07 4.60 0.56
N PRO A 33 -13.19 5.62 0.64
CA PRO A 33 -13.38 6.78 1.50
C PRO A 33 -14.66 7.58 1.16
N ALA A 34 -15.04 7.66 -0.12
CA ALA A 34 -16.27 8.31 -0.57
C ALA A 34 -17.48 7.38 -0.72
N ARG A 35 -17.34 6.07 -0.45
CA ARG A 35 -18.36 5.01 -0.64
C ARG A 35 -18.90 4.88 -2.06
N ASP A 36 -18.21 5.42 -3.05
CA ASP A 36 -18.59 5.36 -4.47
C ASP A 36 -17.96 4.16 -5.20
N GLY A 37 -16.91 3.57 -4.65
CA GLY A 37 -16.17 2.46 -5.26
C GLY A 37 -15.09 2.92 -6.24
N VAL A 38 -14.64 4.18 -6.13
CA VAL A 38 -13.65 4.77 -7.02
C VAL A 38 -12.32 4.98 -6.30
N ALA A 39 -11.23 4.51 -6.92
CA ALA A 39 -9.87 4.77 -6.45
C ALA A 39 -9.26 5.96 -7.18
N ALA A 40 -8.57 6.84 -6.45
CA ALA A 40 -7.83 7.95 -7.04
C ALA A 40 -6.41 7.50 -7.39
N PHE A 41 -6.17 7.18 -8.65
CA PHE A 41 -4.83 6.82 -9.14
C PHE A 41 -4.68 7.17 -10.63
N ASP A 42 -3.43 7.32 -11.06
CA ASP A 42 -3.10 7.49 -12.47
C ASP A 42 -3.24 6.15 -13.20
N VAL A 43 -4.31 6.02 -13.99
CA VAL A 43 -4.59 4.80 -14.75
C VAL A 43 -3.51 4.62 -15.83
N PRO A 44 -2.81 3.47 -15.88
CA PRO A 44 -1.80 3.25 -16.89
C PRO A 44 -2.44 3.13 -18.28
N ALA A 45 -1.74 3.63 -19.31
CA ALA A 45 -2.19 3.56 -20.70
C ALA A 45 -2.37 2.11 -21.20
N SER A 46 -1.62 1.18 -20.63
CA SER A 46 -1.73 -0.26 -20.89
C SER A 46 -1.42 -1.05 -19.64
N TRP A 47 -2.15 -2.15 -19.43
CA TRP A 47 -1.84 -3.14 -18.40
C TRP A 47 -0.89 -4.20 -18.96
N PRO A 48 -0.04 -4.81 -18.12
CA PRO A 48 0.71 -5.99 -18.53
C PRO A 48 -0.24 -7.18 -18.77
N ASP A 49 0.18 -8.13 -19.59
CA ASP A 49 -0.59 -9.35 -19.87
C ASP A 49 -0.90 -10.16 -18.59
N ALA A 50 -0.02 -10.06 -17.59
CA ALA A 50 -0.21 -10.62 -16.26
C ALA A 50 0.39 -9.71 -15.18
N LEU A 51 -0.32 -9.57 -14.06
CA LEU A 51 0.21 -8.92 -12.86
C LEU A 51 1.14 -9.87 -12.11
N GLN A 52 2.25 -9.33 -11.60
CA GLN A 52 3.18 -10.08 -10.76
C GLN A 52 2.68 -10.07 -9.31
N ARG A 53 2.35 -11.25 -8.76
CA ARG A 53 1.94 -11.38 -7.36
C ARG A 53 3.12 -11.05 -6.43
N GLN A 54 2.98 -9.97 -5.65
CA GLN A 54 4.00 -9.54 -4.69
C GLN A 54 4.02 -10.40 -3.43
N TRP A 55 2.85 -10.72 -2.89
CA TRP A 55 2.70 -11.55 -1.69
C TRP A 55 1.30 -12.19 -1.64
N SER A 56 1.11 -13.13 -0.73
CA SER A 56 -0.17 -13.79 -0.46
C SER A 56 -0.19 -14.30 0.98
N VAL A 57 -1.35 -14.26 1.61
CA VAL A 57 -1.59 -14.83 2.95
C VAL A 57 -2.97 -15.50 2.96
N ASP A 58 -3.08 -16.66 3.61
CA ASP A 58 -4.37 -17.31 3.85
C ASP A 58 -5.01 -16.67 5.09
N VAL A 59 -6.25 -16.22 4.95
CA VAL A 59 -7.01 -15.55 6.00
C VAL A 59 -8.26 -16.34 6.42
N GLY A 60 -8.55 -17.48 5.79
CA GLY A 60 -9.77 -18.25 5.99
C GLY A 60 -10.95 -17.76 5.12
N LEU A 61 -12.16 -18.20 5.47
CA LEU A 61 -13.38 -17.90 4.70
C LEU A 61 -14.01 -16.58 5.17
N GLY A 62 -14.54 -15.76 4.27
CA GLY A 62 -15.22 -14.53 4.67
C GLY A 62 -15.86 -13.80 3.50
N TYR A 63 -16.80 -12.91 3.80
CA TYR A 63 -17.50 -12.08 2.81
C TYR A 63 -17.13 -10.60 2.88
N ALA A 64 -16.41 -10.19 3.93
CA ALA A 64 -15.98 -8.81 4.09
C ALA A 64 -14.92 -8.46 3.04
N SER A 65 -15.01 -7.26 2.46
CA SER A 65 -13.92 -6.68 1.68
C SER A 65 -12.76 -6.29 2.61
N PRO A 66 -11.50 -6.49 2.20
CA PRO A 66 -10.36 -5.93 2.94
C PRO A 66 -10.46 -4.41 2.99
N VAL A 67 -10.00 -3.82 4.09
CA VAL A 67 -9.84 -2.36 4.23
C VAL A 67 -8.38 -2.03 4.49
N VAL A 68 -7.91 -0.90 3.96
CA VAL A 68 -6.51 -0.47 4.06
C VAL A 68 -6.44 0.86 4.80
N VAL A 69 -5.59 0.94 5.81
CA VAL A 69 -5.31 2.18 6.55
C VAL A 69 -3.81 2.25 6.81
N GLY A 70 -3.14 3.24 6.21
CA GLY A 70 -1.68 3.32 6.16
C GLY A 70 -1.09 2.04 5.55
N ASP A 71 -0.12 1.45 6.26
CA ASP A 71 0.59 0.25 5.81
C ASP A 71 -0.04 -1.07 6.27
N ARG A 72 -1.32 -1.06 6.67
CA ARG A 72 -2.02 -2.24 7.21
C ARG A 72 -3.30 -2.56 6.45
N ILE A 73 -3.58 -3.86 6.33
CA ILE A 73 -4.78 -4.39 5.70
C ILE A 73 -5.58 -5.14 6.74
N TYR A 74 -6.80 -4.71 7.01
CA TYR A 74 -7.69 -5.36 7.98
C TYR A 74 -8.74 -6.19 7.24
N MET A 75 -9.01 -7.39 7.73
CA MET A 75 -9.94 -8.33 7.11
C MET A 75 -10.74 -9.05 8.19
N PHE A 76 -12.07 -9.08 8.05
CA PHE A 76 -12.93 -9.94 8.86
C PHE A 76 -13.18 -11.26 8.15
N THR A 77 -12.83 -12.36 8.80
CA THR A 77 -12.89 -13.71 8.23
C THR A 77 -13.36 -14.72 9.27
N ARG A 78 -13.39 -16.00 8.90
CA ARG A 78 -13.76 -17.13 9.73
C ARG A 78 -12.65 -18.17 9.70
N GLN A 79 -12.18 -18.54 10.88
CA GLN A 79 -11.16 -19.57 11.08
C GLN A 79 -11.63 -20.52 12.19
N GLY A 80 -11.55 -21.83 11.94
CA GLY A 80 -12.01 -22.82 12.93
C GLY A 80 -13.51 -22.72 13.29
N GLY A 81 -14.32 -22.09 12.45
CA GLY A 81 -15.74 -21.86 12.74
C GLY A 81 -16.03 -20.62 13.57
N GLU A 82 -15.03 -19.79 13.89
CA GLU A 82 -15.19 -18.53 14.64
C GLU A 82 -14.92 -17.32 13.75
N GLU A 83 -15.64 -16.22 13.97
CA GLU A 83 -15.36 -14.94 13.30
C GLU A 83 -14.14 -14.27 13.93
N VAL A 84 -13.19 -13.85 13.10
CA VAL A 84 -11.93 -13.25 13.51
C VAL A 84 -11.61 -12.02 12.66
N MET A 85 -10.76 -11.13 13.19
CA MET A 85 -10.17 -10.03 12.44
C MET A 85 -8.68 -10.27 12.31
N ALA A 86 -8.17 -10.23 11.08
CA ALA A 86 -6.76 -10.30 10.73
C ALA A 86 -6.24 -8.93 10.25
N ALA A 87 -4.99 -8.60 10.60
CA ALA A 87 -4.33 -7.34 10.24
C ALA A 87 -2.82 -7.49 10.03
#